data_AF-A0A7S2BER1-F1
#
_entry.id   AF-A0A7S2BER1-F1
#
_cell.length_a   1.000
_cell.length_b   1.000
_cell.length_c   1.000
_cell.angle_alpha   90.00
_cell.angle_beta   90.00
_cell.angle_gamma   90.00
#
_symmetry.space_group_name_H-M   'P 1'
#
loop_
_entity.id
_entity.type
_entity.pdbx_description
1 polymer ?
#
loop_
_entity_poly.entity_id
_entity_poly.type
_entity_poly.pdbx_seq_one_letter_code
_entity_poly.pdbx_strand_id
1 'polypeptide(L)'
;SRQAGESGVAALEVLRANVPPDHTVSSATSALAKLLAYHFESPLQPSELLAHQADFVASRLTRTAPKSDWHNALKLGYDVQALSYPKWLTSGPIGEAVAQALPPVVRPGEPIGPVDGELCARWGLPKDCLVVGGTTDSIAAFLAAGASAEGDAVTSLGSTVAIKLLSSAYVADAARGVYSH
;
A
#
# COMPACT_ATOMS: atom_id res chain seq x y z
N SER A 1 -3.25 -22.29 -14.89
CA SER A 1 -1.84 -22.07 -14.52
C SER A 1 -1.02 -21.36 -15.61
N ARG A 2 -1.28 -21.58 -16.91
CA ARG A 2 -0.58 -20.86 -18.01
C ARG A 2 -1.02 -19.39 -18.16
N GLN A 3 -2.33 -19.13 -18.10
CA GLN A 3 -2.93 -17.79 -18.22
C GLN A 3 -2.45 -16.80 -17.14
N ALA A 4 -2.25 -17.26 -15.90
CA ALA A 4 -1.74 -16.42 -14.81
C ALA A 4 -0.25 -16.06 -14.92
N GLY A 5 0.53 -16.87 -15.67
CA GLY A 5 1.91 -16.51 -15.99
C GLY A 5 1.98 -15.43 -17.08
N GLU A 6 1.08 -15.50 -18.06
CA GLU A 6 1.00 -14.56 -19.18
C GLU A 6 0.53 -13.17 -18.72
N SER A 7 -0.48 -13.10 -17.85
CA SER A 7 -0.99 -11.85 -17.27
C SER A 7 0.07 -11.10 -16.45
N GLY A 8 0.87 -11.83 -15.66
CA GLY A 8 1.96 -11.27 -14.87
C GLY A 8 3.08 -10.68 -15.73
N VAL A 9 3.43 -11.34 -16.85
CA VAL A 9 4.41 -10.81 -17.82
C VAL A 9 3.88 -9.55 -18.48
N ALA A 10 2.63 -9.56 -18.95
CA ALA A 10 1.99 -8.39 -19.55
C ALA A 10 1.92 -7.20 -18.58
N ALA A 11 1.59 -7.45 -17.31
CA ALA A 11 1.61 -6.42 -16.26
C ALA A 11 2.99 -5.78 -16.12
N LEU A 12 4.06 -6.58 -16.10
CA LEU A 12 5.43 -6.06 -16.02
C LEU A 12 5.84 -5.27 -17.26
N GLU A 13 5.40 -5.67 -18.46
CA GLU A 13 5.66 -4.93 -19.69
C GLU A 13 4.98 -3.56 -19.69
N VAL A 14 3.70 -3.51 -19.28
CA VAL A 14 2.95 -2.25 -19.15
C VAL A 14 3.61 -1.33 -18.11
N LEU A 15 4.05 -1.89 -16.98
CA LEU A 15 4.77 -1.11 -15.96
C LEU A 15 6.07 -0.52 -16.52
N ARG A 16 6.90 -1.32 -17.18
CA ARG A 16 8.18 -0.86 -17.77
C ARG A 16 8.00 0.24 -18.81
N ALA A 17 6.89 0.21 -19.56
CA ALA A 17 6.62 1.18 -20.62
C ALA A 17 6.05 2.51 -20.11
N ASN A 18 5.39 2.53 -18.94
CA ASN A 18 4.56 3.66 -18.50
C ASN A 18 4.94 4.24 -17.13
N VAL A 19 5.75 3.54 -16.34
CA VAL A 19 6.20 3.98 -15.02
C VAL A 19 7.60 4.58 -15.14
N PRO A 20 7.95 5.62 -14.36
CA PRO A 20 9.31 6.11 -14.28
C PRO A 20 10.33 4.98 -14.04
N PRO A 21 11.53 5.05 -14.63
CA PRO A 21 12.61 4.10 -14.35
C PRO A 21 12.87 3.98 -12.85
N ASP A 22 13.29 2.80 -12.41
CA ASP A 22 13.71 2.54 -11.02
C ASP A 22 12.62 2.78 -9.94
N HIS A 23 11.34 2.85 -10.33
CA HIS A 23 10.24 3.00 -9.38
C HIS A 23 10.02 1.72 -8.56
N THR A 24 9.64 1.88 -7.29
CA THR A 24 9.33 0.80 -6.32
C THR A 24 8.23 -0.19 -6.76
N VAL A 25 7.41 0.16 -7.76
CA VAL A 25 6.33 -0.67 -8.29
C VAL A 25 6.78 -1.60 -9.40
N SER A 26 7.98 -1.41 -9.96
CA SER A 26 8.57 -2.17 -11.08
C SER A 26 9.07 -3.56 -10.66
N SER A 27 8.34 -4.23 -9.77
CA SER A 27 8.62 -5.58 -9.28
C SER A 27 7.38 -6.46 -9.45
N ALA A 28 7.57 -7.73 -9.80
CA ALA A 28 6.49 -8.71 -9.94
C ALA A 28 5.66 -8.90 -8.67
N THR A 29 6.23 -8.56 -7.51
CA THR A 29 5.57 -8.71 -6.21
C THR A 29 4.86 -7.45 -5.74
N SER A 30 4.95 -6.33 -6.50
CA SER A 30 4.27 -5.08 -6.17
C SER A 30 2.74 -5.24 -6.21
N ALA A 31 2.03 -4.40 -5.46
CA ALA A 31 0.56 -4.43 -5.44
C ALA A 31 0.00 -4.04 -6.81
N LEU A 32 0.63 -3.07 -7.48
CA LEU A 32 0.21 -2.63 -8.80
C LEU A 32 0.39 -3.71 -9.89
N ALA A 33 1.52 -4.45 -9.88
CA ALA A 33 1.73 -5.55 -10.82
C ALA A 33 0.65 -6.63 -10.67
N LYS A 34 0.26 -6.95 -9.42
CA LYS A 34 -0.81 -7.91 -9.13
C LYS A 34 -2.17 -7.40 -9.58
N LEU A 35 -2.48 -6.12 -9.36
CA LEU A 35 -3.75 -5.52 -9.78
C LEU A 35 -3.89 -5.49 -11.31
N LEU A 36 -2.82 -5.13 -12.03
CA LEU A 36 -2.79 -5.18 -13.49
C LEU A 36 -2.92 -6.62 -14.02
N ALA A 37 -2.19 -7.57 -13.43
CA ALA A 37 -2.31 -8.97 -13.81
C ALA A 37 -3.74 -9.50 -13.60
N TYR A 38 -4.37 -9.14 -12.49
CA TYR A 38 -5.78 -9.45 -12.23
C TYR A 38 -6.70 -8.84 -13.29
N HIS A 39 -6.53 -7.55 -13.60
CA HIS A 39 -7.32 -6.87 -14.63
C HIS A 39 -7.16 -7.53 -16.02
N PHE A 40 -5.97 -8.00 -16.38
CA PHE A 40 -5.73 -8.67 -17.66
C PHE A 40 -6.30 -10.10 -17.71
N GLU A 41 -6.41 -10.78 -16.57
CA GLU A 41 -7.14 -12.06 -16.49
C GLU A 41 -8.65 -11.85 -16.53
N SER A 42 -9.14 -10.85 -15.81
CA SER A 42 -10.55 -10.48 -15.70
C SER A 42 -10.66 -8.97 -15.47
N PRO A 43 -11.20 -8.20 -16.44
CA PRO A 43 -11.32 -6.76 -16.30
C PRO A 43 -12.08 -6.36 -15.03
N LEU A 44 -11.48 -5.42 -14.29
CA LEU A 44 -12.03 -4.88 -13.05
C LEU A 44 -13.41 -4.27 -13.28
N GLN A 45 -14.37 -4.66 -12.46
CA GLN A 45 -15.70 -4.06 -12.43
C GLN A 45 -15.68 -2.72 -11.68
N PRO A 46 -16.59 -1.78 -11.99
CA PRO A 46 -16.65 -0.49 -11.31
C PRO A 46 -16.85 -0.55 -9.79
N SER A 47 -17.38 -1.67 -9.27
CA SER A 47 -17.57 -1.88 -7.83
C SER A 47 -16.38 -2.55 -7.13
N GLU A 48 -15.36 -2.99 -7.88
CA GLU A 48 -14.17 -3.61 -7.30
C GLU A 48 -13.18 -2.53 -6.84
N LEU A 49 -12.77 -2.63 -5.57
CA LEU A 49 -11.76 -1.77 -4.97
C LEU A 49 -10.59 -2.62 -4.50
N LEU A 50 -9.37 -2.16 -4.78
CA LEU A 50 -8.17 -2.77 -4.21
C LEU A 50 -8.13 -2.47 -2.70
N ALA A 51 -7.81 -3.53 -1.94
CA ALA A 51 -7.52 -3.44 -0.53
C ALA A 51 -6.25 -4.24 -0.24
N HIS A 52 -5.27 -3.60 0.39
CA HIS A 52 -4.21 -4.33 1.08
C HIS A 52 -4.81 -5.08 2.27
N GLN A 53 -4.04 -6.00 2.85
CA GLN A 53 -4.51 -6.79 3.99
C GLN A 53 -5.02 -5.91 5.15
N ALA A 54 -4.27 -4.86 5.49
CA ALA A 54 -4.65 -3.91 6.55
C ALA A 54 -5.94 -3.17 6.19
N ASP A 55 -6.05 -2.68 4.95
CA ASP A 55 -7.23 -1.98 4.42
C ASP A 55 -8.49 -2.87 4.50
N PHE A 56 -8.35 -4.16 4.16
CA PHE A 56 -9.44 -5.11 4.22
C PHE A 56 -9.90 -5.32 5.67
N VAL A 57 -8.97 -5.57 6.61
CA VAL A 57 -9.34 -5.72 8.03
C VAL A 57 -10.03 -4.46 8.55
N ALA A 58 -9.49 -3.27 8.24
CA ALA A 58 -10.09 -2.01 8.62
C ALA A 58 -11.51 -1.86 8.06
N SER A 59 -11.73 -2.20 6.78
CA SER A 59 -13.05 -2.13 6.15
C SER A 59 -14.05 -3.11 6.76
N ARG A 60 -13.61 -4.28 7.24
CA ARG A 60 -14.47 -5.21 7.98
C ARG A 60 -14.89 -4.68 9.34
N LEU A 61 -14.01 -3.93 10.01
CA LEU A 61 -14.28 -3.34 11.32
C LEU A 61 -15.21 -2.13 11.23
N THR A 62 -15.08 -1.30 10.18
CA THR A 62 -15.92 -0.12 9.98
C THR A 62 -17.19 -0.41 9.17
N ARG A 63 -17.23 -1.53 8.44
CA ARG A 63 -18.24 -1.86 7.41
C ARG A 63 -18.39 -0.79 6.32
N THR A 64 -17.28 -0.13 5.98
CA THR A 64 -17.22 0.86 4.89
C THR A 64 -16.37 0.35 3.73
N ALA A 65 -16.36 1.07 2.61
CA ALA A 65 -15.36 0.84 1.56
C ALA A 65 -13.93 0.93 2.13
N PRO A 66 -12.96 0.15 1.59
CA PRO A 66 -11.59 0.18 2.04
C PRO A 66 -10.97 1.57 1.83
N LYS A 67 -10.20 2.01 2.84
CA LYS A 67 -9.25 3.13 2.76
C LYS A 67 -7.88 2.55 3.07
N SER A 68 -6.84 3.04 2.40
CA SER A 68 -5.46 2.61 2.65
C SER A 68 -4.67 3.68 3.41
N ASP A 69 -3.47 3.32 3.83
CA ASP A 69 -2.46 4.25 4.33
C ASP A 69 -1.29 4.34 3.36
N TRP A 70 -0.54 5.44 3.41
CA TRP A 70 0.52 5.68 2.44
C TRP A 70 1.69 4.67 2.53
N HIS A 71 1.89 3.96 3.65
CA HIS A 71 2.95 2.95 3.75
C HIS A 71 2.57 1.69 2.98
N ASN A 72 1.31 1.27 3.04
CA ASN A 72 0.79 0.17 2.23
C ASN A 72 0.68 0.59 0.74
N ALA A 73 0.16 1.79 0.48
CA ALA A 73 -0.05 2.31 -0.88
C ALA A 73 1.25 2.64 -1.63
N LEU A 74 2.41 2.73 -0.97
CA LEU A 74 3.71 2.97 -1.63
C LEU A 74 3.99 1.94 -2.74
N LYS A 75 3.76 0.64 -2.48
CA LYS A 75 3.97 -0.43 -3.48
C LYS A 75 2.80 -0.58 -4.47
N LEU A 76 1.75 0.22 -4.31
CA LEU A 76 0.71 0.44 -5.31
C LEU A 76 1.07 1.58 -6.28
N GLY A 77 2.05 2.42 -5.91
CA GLY A 77 2.51 3.56 -6.72
C GLY A 77 2.04 4.91 -6.20
N TYR A 78 1.54 4.97 -4.96
CA TYR A 78 1.26 6.24 -4.29
C TYR A 78 2.55 7.03 -4.08
N ASP A 79 2.53 8.32 -4.42
CA ASP A 79 3.64 9.24 -4.21
C ASP A 79 3.55 9.82 -2.79
N VAL A 80 4.46 9.39 -1.92
CA VAL A 80 4.51 9.83 -0.51
C VAL A 80 5.10 11.23 -0.34
N GLN A 81 5.77 11.78 -1.34
CA GLN A 81 6.24 13.18 -1.32
C GLN A 81 5.13 14.13 -1.75
N ALA A 82 4.40 13.77 -2.80
CA ALA A 82 3.27 14.56 -3.31
C ALA A 82 1.93 14.25 -2.60
N LEU A 83 1.91 13.23 -1.74
CA LEU A 83 0.71 12.72 -1.05
C LEU A 83 -0.48 12.50 -1.99
N SER A 84 -0.22 11.90 -3.14
CA SER A 84 -1.23 11.65 -4.16
C SER A 84 -0.87 10.48 -5.07
N TYR A 85 -1.86 9.96 -5.80
CA TYR A 85 -1.58 9.04 -6.91
C TYR A 85 -1.02 9.85 -8.09
N PRO A 86 0.12 9.45 -8.66
CA PRO A 86 0.75 10.17 -9.77
C PRO A 86 -0.10 10.03 -11.04
N LYS A 87 0.06 10.98 -11.97
CA LYS A 87 -0.75 11.05 -13.20
C LYS A 87 -0.71 9.77 -14.04
N TRP A 88 0.43 9.08 -14.09
CA TRP A 88 0.56 7.82 -14.84
C TRP A 88 -0.29 6.68 -14.24
N LEU A 89 -0.72 6.81 -12.98
CA LEU A 89 -1.59 5.86 -12.29
C LEU A 89 -3.07 6.27 -12.31
N THR A 90 -3.36 7.55 -12.53
CA THR A 90 -4.73 8.07 -12.61
C THR A 90 -5.21 8.32 -14.04
N SER A 91 -4.34 8.20 -15.04
CA SER A 91 -4.63 8.41 -16.46
C SER A 91 -3.72 7.58 -17.35
N GLY A 92 -3.99 7.54 -18.66
CA GLY A 92 -3.23 6.74 -19.62
C GLY A 92 -3.46 5.23 -19.45
N PRO A 93 -2.61 4.37 -20.06
CA PRO A 93 -2.89 2.93 -20.13
C PRO A 93 -3.05 2.24 -18.77
N ILE A 94 -2.26 2.64 -17.77
CA ILE A 94 -2.40 2.10 -16.40
C ILE A 94 -3.66 2.67 -15.75
N GLY A 95 -3.87 3.99 -15.80
CA GLY A 95 -5.03 4.62 -15.19
C GLY A 95 -6.37 4.12 -15.74
N GLU A 96 -6.47 3.92 -17.06
CA GLU A 96 -7.64 3.33 -17.70
C GLU A 96 -7.98 1.93 -17.15
N ALA A 97 -6.96 1.14 -16.80
CA ALA A 97 -7.14 -0.20 -16.28
C ALA A 97 -7.52 -0.20 -14.77
N VAL A 98 -6.90 0.66 -13.96
CA VAL A 98 -6.92 0.50 -12.49
C VAL A 98 -7.39 1.70 -11.68
N ALA A 99 -7.51 2.90 -12.26
CA ALA A 99 -7.75 4.12 -11.46
C ALA A 99 -9.02 4.05 -10.61
N GLN A 100 -10.08 3.43 -11.13
CA GLN A 100 -11.35 3.27 -10.41
C GLN A 100 -11.25 2.35 -9.18
N ALA A 101 -10.25 1.47 -9.13
CA ALA A 101 -10.06 0.52 -8.05
C ALA A 101 -9.14 1.05 -6.94
N LEU A 102 -8.51 2.21 -7.13
CA LEU A 102 -7.56 2.76 -6.17
C LEU A 102 -8.29 3.23 -4.90
N PRO A 103 -7.91 2.75 -3.71
CA PRO A 103 -8.52 3.21 -2.47
C PRO A 103 -8.09 4.65 -2.15
N PRO A 104 -8.93 5.45 -1.49
CA PRO A 104 -8.47 6.69 -0.88
C PRO A 104 -7.38 6.39 0.16
N VAL A 105 -6.40 7.28 0.26
CA VAL A 105 -5.24 7.12 1.14
C VAL A 105 -5.30 8.13 2.28
N VAL A 106 -5.13 7.66 3.51
CA VAL A 106 -5.05 8.47 4.73
C VAL A 106 -3.64 8.42 5.33
N ARG A 107 -3.32 9.32 6.24
CA ARG A 107 -2.09 9.22 7.02
C ARG A 107 -2.17 8.02 7.99
N PRO A 108 -1.09 7.24 8.19
CA PRO A 108 -0.96 6.31 9.31
C PRO A 108 -1.35 6.96 10.65
N GLY A 109 -2.28 6.34 11.38
CA GLY A 109 -2.84 6.87 12.62
C GLY A 109 -3.97 7.89 12.46
N GLU A 110 -4.31 8.31 11.24
CA GLU A 110 -5.48 9.20 11.00
C GLU A 110 -6.80 8.42 11.11
N PRO A 111 -7.85 8.96 11.75
CA PRO A 111 -9.14 8.26 11.85
C PRO A 111 -9.74 7.89 10.49
N ILE A 112 -10.00 6.60 10.27
CA ILE A 112 -10.77 6.10 9.12
C ILE A 112 -12.26 6.24 9.40
N GLY A 113 -12.68 5.85 10.61
CA GLY A 113 -14.07 5.84 11.08
C GLY A 113 -14.24 5.00 12.36
N PRO A 114 -15.42 5.05 12.99
CA PRO A 114 -15.71 4.22 14.15
C PRO A 114 -15.83 2.74 13.75
N VAL A 115 -15.56 1.85 14.72
CA VAL A 115 -15.94 0.44 14.62
C VAL A 115 -17.46 0.35 14.52
N ASP A 116 -17.97 -0.55 13.68
CA ASP A 116 -19.39 -0.77 13.50
C ASP A 116 -20.10 -1.08 14.82
N GLY A 117 -21.30 -0.53 15.01
CA GLY A 117 -22.03 -0.61 16.27
C GLY A 117 -22.35 -2.03 16.74
N GLU A 118 -22.61 -2.97 15.82
CA GLU A 118 -22.85 -4.37 16.18
C GLU A 118 -21.56 -5.05 16.63
N LEU A 119 -20.43 -4.71 16.02
CA LEU A 119 -19.11 -5.20 16.45
C LEU A 119 -18.72 -4.62 17.82
N CYS A 120 -18.99 -3.34 18.06
CA CYS A 120 -18.80 -2.74 19.38
C CYS A 120 -19.61 -3.46 20.45
N ALA A 121 -20.91 -3.72 20.20
CA ALA A 121 -21.76 -4.45 21.12
C ALA A 121 -21.28 -5.90 21.34
N ARG A 122 -20.86 -6.58 20.27
CA ARG A 122 -20.38 -7.96 20.31
C ARG A 122 -19.09 -8.12 21.12
N TRP A 123 -18.17 -7.16 21.02
CA TRP A 123 -16.84 -7.25 21.64
C TRP A 123 -16.68 -6.39 22.89
N GLY A 124 -17.73 -5.67 23.32
CA GLY A 124 -17.68 -4.79 24.49
C GLY A 124 -16.78 -3.57 24.29
N LEU A 125 -16.66 -3.08 23.05
CA LEU A 125 -15.87 -1.87 22.75
C LEU A 125 -16.68 -0.60 23.03
N PRO A 126 -16.02 0.52 23.40
CA PRO A 126 -16.64 1.83 23.42
C PRO A 126 -17.30 2.17 22.08
N LYS A 127 -18.45 2.86 22.11
CA LYS A 127 -19.19 3.25 20.89
C LYS A 127 -18.41 4.20 19.98
N ASP A 128 -17.44 4.89 20.55
CA ASP A 128 -16.51 5.82 19.89
C ASP A 128 -15.14 5.18 19.59
N CYS A 129 -15.01 3.86 19.70
CA CYS A 129 -13.80 3.14 19.31
C CYS A 129 -13.50 3.39 17.83
N LEU A 130 -12.32 3.95 17.53
CA LEU A 130 -11.91 4.33 16.18
C LEU A 130 -11.01 3.29 15.55
N VAL A 131 -11.24 3.07 14.25
CA VAL A 131 -10.26 2.48 13.33
C VAL A 131 -9.47 3.62 12.72
N VAL A 132 -8.14 3.48 12.67
CA VAL A 132 -7.22 4.49 12.12
C VAL A 132 -6.45 3.93 10.92
N GLY A 133 -5.82 4.82 10.15
CA GLY A 133 -4.85 4.48 9.10
C GLY A 133 -3.80 3.53 9.64
N GLY A 134 -3.61 2.41 8.94
CA GLY A 134 -2.70 1.36 9.37
C GLY A 134 -1.25 1.70 9.06
N THR A 135 -0.47 0.64 8.87
CA THR A 135 0.89 0.68 8.37
C THR A 135 1.27 -0.74 7.94
N THR A 136 2.52 -0.94 7.49
CA THR A 136 3.08 -2.28 7.27
C THR A 136 3.67 -2.84 8.58
N ASP A 137 3.73 -4.17 8.70
CA ASP A 137 4.34 -4.89 9.82
C ASP A 137 5.78 -4.42 10.11
N SER A 138 6.55 -4.22 9.05
CA SER A 138 7.94 -3.77 9.10
C SER A 138 8.08 -2.35 9.67
N ILE A 139 7.12 -1.46 9.42
CA ILE A 139 7.10 -0.11 10.00
C ILE A 139 6.53 -0.13 11.43
N ALA A 140 5.51 -0.93 11.70
CA ALA A 140 5.02 -1.12 13.06
C ALA A 140 6.12 -1.62 14.02
N ALA A 141 6.96 -2.57 13.57
CA ALA A 141 8.10 -3.05 14.33
C ALA A 141 9.16 -1.96 14.59
N PHE A 142 9.38 -1.07 13.61
CA PHE A 142 10.28 0.08 13.77
C PHE A 142 9.77 1.05 14.84
N LEU A 143 8.48 1.39 14.78
CA LEU A 143 7.84 2.26 15.77
C LEU A 143 7.83 1.63 17.17
N ALA A 144 7.59 0.32 17.27
CA ALA A 144 7.61 -0.42 18.53
C ALA A 144 8.99 -0.44 19.20
N ALA A 145 10.07 -0.30 18.43
CA ALA A 145 11.42 -0.19 18.96
C ALA A 145 11.72 1.18 19.60
N GLY A 146 10.78 2.14 19.52
CA GLY A 146 10.91 3.48 20.12
C GLY A 146 11.72 4.48 19.29
N ALA A 147 12.12 4.12 18.07
CA ALA A 147 12.79 5.03 17.15
C ALA A 147 11.85 6.17 16.76
N SER A 148 12.20 7.39 17.13
CA SER A 148 11.32 8.57 17.01
C SER A 148 12.07 9.88 16.73
N ALA A 149 13.39 9.90 16.88
CA ALA A 149 14.23 11.03 16.51
C ALA A 149 14.94 10.78 15.17
N GLU A 150 15.20 11.87 14.44
CA GLU A 150 16.04 11.80 13.25
C GLU A 150 17.42 11.23 13.60
N GLY A 151 17.90 10.28 12.80
CA GLY A 151 19.14 9.54 13.06
C GLY A 151 18.92 8.24 13.84
N ASP A 152 17.76 8.02 14.45
CA ASP A 152 17.44 6.73 15.08
C ASP A 152 17.43 5.62 14.04
N ALA A 153 18.10 4.52 14.36
CA ALA A 153 18.15 3.34 13.51
C ALA A 153 17.76 2.07 14.27
N VAL A 154 17.05 1.18 13.58
CA VAL A 154 16.71 -0.14 14.07
C VAL A 154 17.31 -1.17 13.12
N THR A 155 18.10 -2.08 13.68
CA THR A 155 18.63 -3.23 12.94
C THR A 155 17.92 -4.49 13.40
N SER A 156 17.24 -5.16 12.48
CA SER A 156 16.62 -6.47 12.72
C SER A 156 17.57 -7.57 12.23
N LEU A 157 18.03 -8.40 13.16
CA LEU A 157 18.94 -9.53 12.92
C LEU A 157 18.15 -10.84 12.87
N GLY A 158 17.42 -11.06 11.78
CA GLY A 158 16.69 -12.31 11.53
C GLY A 158 17.46 -13.25 10.60
N SER A 159 16.73 -14.12 9.88
CA SER A 159 17.30 -14.91 8.76
C SER A 159 17.93 -14.02 7.68
N THR A 160 17.49 -12.77 7.60
CA THR A 160 18.12 -11.70 6.84
C THR A 160 18.33 -10.49 7.76
N VAL A 161 19.32 -9.66 7.42
CA VAL A 161 19.56 -8.38 8.10
C VAL A 161 18.75 -7.29 7.40
N ALA A 162 17.98 -6.54 8.18
CA ALA A 162 17.28 -5.35 7.70
C ALA A 162 17.65 -4.15 8.58
N ILE A 163 17.94 -3.02 7.94
CA ILE A 163 18.27 -1.75 8.61
C ILE A 163 17.22 -0.73 8.21
N LYS A 164 16.71 0.00 9.19
CA LYS A 164 15.83 1.16 8.99
C LYS A 164 16.43 2.34 9.74
N LEU A 165 16.45 3.49 9.09
CA LEU A 165 16.96 4.75 9.62
C LEU A 165 15.88 5.81 9.45
N LEU A 166 15.57 6.54 10.51
CA LEU A 166 14.71 7.73 10.42
C LEU A 166 15.55 8.91 9.91
N SER A 167 15.08 9.55 8.85
CA SER A 167 15.79 10.61 8.13
C SER A 167 14.83 11.72 7.73
N SER A 168 15.27 12.99 7.79
CA SER A 168 14.53 14.12 7.20
C SER A 168 14.68 14.19 5.67
N ALA A 169 15.69 13.53 5.11
CA ALA A 169 15.92 13.45 3.68
C ALA A 169 15.29 12.16 3.10
N TYR A 170 14.53 12.32 2.02
CA TYR A 170 14.04 11.21 1.21
C TYR A 170 15.20 10.56 0.46
N VAL A 171 15.29 9.22 0.52
CA VAL A 171 16.34 8.44 -0.15
C VAL A 171 15.71 7.24 -0.86
N ALA A 172 16.01 7.10 -2.15
CA ALA A 172 15.65 5.93 -2.93
C ALA A 172 16.80 5.55 -3.87
N ASP A 173 17.10 4.25 -3.93
CA ASP A 173 18.10 3.66 -4.83
C ASP A 173 17.64 2.24 -5.17
N ALA A 174 17.01 2.09 -6.34
CA ALA A 174 16.47 0.81 -6.79
C ALA A 174 17.55 -0.25 -7.03
N ALA A 175 18.76 0.16 -7.46
CA ALA A 175 19.87 -0.76 -7.69
C ALA A 175 20.34 -1.44 -6.39
N ARG A 176 20.13 -0.78 -5.24
CA ARG A 176 20.44 -1.29 -3.90
C ARG A 176 19.21 -1.70 -3.09
N GLY A 177 18.01 -1.57 -3.65
CA GLY A 177 16.75 -1.85 -2.96
C GLY A 177 16.46 -0.91 -1.79
N VAL A 178 17.04 0.29 -1.78
CA VAL A 178 16.81 1.32 -0.75
C VAL A 178 15.60 2.17 -1.13
N TYR A 179 14.70 2.40 -0.19
CA TYR A 179 13.52 3.25 -0.40
C TYR A 179 13.05 3.88 0.92
N SER A 180 12.52 5.10 0.84
CA SER A 180 11.82 5.78 1.93
C SER A 180 10.32 5.49 1.88
N HIS A 181 9.73 5.38 3.07
CA HIS A 181 8.29 5.21 3.29
C HIS A 181 7.59 6.54 3.53
#